data_AF-A0A842VKC1-F1
#
_entry.id   AF-A0A842VKC1-F1
#
_cell.length_a   1.000
_cell.length_b   1.000
_cell.length_c   1.000
_cell.angle_alpha   90.00
_cell.angle_beta   90.00
_cell.angle_gamma   90.00
#
_symmetry.space_group_name_H-M   'P 1'
#
loop_
_entity.id
_entity.type
_entity.pdbx_description
1 polymer ?
#
loop_
_entity_poly.entity_id
_entity_poly.type
_entity_poly.pdbx_seq_one_letter_code
_entity_poly.pdbx_strand_id
1 'polypeptide(L)' 'MSKKINTSSQFIEFYKKKGDYLVELSKNHLSNKEYKKTLELLNQAYAMYQKGNCVEDAEKTKQKFIQIKEKYFKPKS' A
#
# COMPACT_ATOMS: atom_id res chain seq x y z
N MET A 1 31.90 -6.85 18.09
CA MET A 1 30.60 -7.58 18.10
C MET A 1 30.07 -7.64 16.67
N SER A 2 29.98 -8.83 16.08
CA SER A 2 29.35 -9.00 14.76
C SER A 2 27.84 -8.91 14.95
N LYS A 3 27.21 -7.78 14.53
CA LYS A 3 25.75 -7.73 14.39
C LYS A 3 25.40 -8.75 13.31
N LYS A 4 24.88 -9.92 13.71
CA LYS A 4 24.28 -10.88 12.78
C LYS A 4 23.23 -10.11 11.97
N ILE A 5 23.53 -9.87 10.70
CA ILE A 5 22.61 -9.24 9.76
C ILE A 5 21.45 -10.23 9.61
N ASN A 6 20.32 -9.93 10.23
CA ASN A 6 19.12 -10.72 10.07
C ASN A 6 18.40 -10.25 8.81
N THR A 7 18.92 -10.72 7.68
CA THR A 7 18.50 -10.32 6.34
C THR A 7 16.98 -10.42 6.16
N SER A 8 16.33 -11.42 6.78
CA SER A 8 14.87 -11.58 6.71
C SER A 8 14.11 -10.43 7.39
N SER A 9 14.53 -9.98 8.58
CA SER A 9 13.86 -8.90 9.29
C SER A 9 14.08 -7.55 8.61
N GLN A 10 15.28 -7.31 8.06
CA GLN A 10 15.55 -6.11 7.28
C GLN A 10 14.72 -6.05 5.99
N PHE A 11 14.53 -7.18 5.31
CA PHE A 11 13.67 -7.24 4.12
C PHE A 11 12.20 -7.01 4.46
N ILE A 12 11.70 -7.61 5.54
CA ILE A 12 10.33 -7.38 6.03
C ILE A 12 10.13 -5.88 6.31
N GLU A 13 11.06 -5.27 7.04
CA GLU A 13 10.99 -3.85 7.38
C GLU A 13 11.07 -2.95 6.13
N PHE A 14 11.95 -3.29 5.18
CA PHE A 14 12.06 -2.58 3.91
C PHE A 14 10.74 -2.58 3.13
N TYR A 15 10.13 -3.76 2.97
CA TYR A 15 8.86 -3.88 2.26
C TYR A 15 7.72 -3.16 2.98
N LYS A 16 7.67 -3.24 4.31
CA LYS A 16 6.70 -2.49 5.10
C LYS A 16 6.84 -0.99 4.89
N LYS A 17 8.04 -0.44 5.07
CA LYS A 17 8.32 1.00 4.88
C LYS A 17 7.98 1.48 3.47
N LYS A 18 8.27 0.65 2.46
CA LYS A 18 7.91 0.97 1.07
C LYS A 18 6.40 0.96 0.84
N GLY A 19 5.68 0.01 1.44
CA GLY A 19 4.22 -0.01 1.46
C GLY A 19 3.64 1.24 2.12
N ASP A 20 4.14 1.60 3.30
CA ASP A 20 3.70 2.77 4.08
C ASP A 20 3.86 4.06 3.26
N TYR A 21 5.03 4.24 2.64
CA TYR A 21 5.31 5.38 1.78
C TYR A 21 4.34 5.48 0.58
N LEU A 22 4.05 4.36 -0.07
CA LEU A 22 3.11 4.33 -1.21
C LEU A 22 1.67 4.66 -0.76
N VAL A 23 1.26 4.19 0.42
CA VAL A 23 -0.03 4.56 1.02
C VAL A 23 -0.08 6.06 1.30
N GLU A 24 0.95 6.64 1.89
CA GLU A 24 1.02 8.09 2.14
C GLU A 24 0.97 8.89 0.85
N LEU A 25 1.75 8.50 -0.17
CA LEU A 25 1.72 9.17 -1.47
C LEU A 25 0.33 9.09 -2.12
N SER A 26 -0.36 7.96 -1.97
CA SER A 26 -1.73 7.80 -2.49
C SER A 26 -2.72 8.80 -1.87
N LYS A 27 -2.51 9.24 -0.62
CA LYS A 27 -3.38 10.23 0.05
C LYS A 27 -3.28 11.60 -0.63
N ASN A 28 -2.08 11.99 -1.07
CA ASN A 28 -1.87 13.25 -1.81
C ASN A 28 -2.56 13.22 -3.17
N HIS A 29 -2.43 12.11 -3.91
CA HIS A 29 -3.15 11.94 -5.17
C HIS A 29 -4.67 11.91 -4.97
N LEU A 30 -5.14 11.32 -3.86
CA LEU A 30 -6.56 11.31 -3.52
C LEU A 30 -7.09 12.72 -3.24
N SER A 31 -6.36 13.55 -2.49
CA SER A 31 -6.75 14.95 -2.23
C SER A 31 -6.74 15.78 -3.51
N ASN A 32 -5.85 15.47 -4.45
CA ASN A 32 -5.78 16.12 -5.77
C ASN A 32 -6.80 15.56 -6.78
N LYS A 33 -7.69 14.65 -6.36
CA LYS A 33 -8.70 13.99 -7.21
C LYS A 33 -8.11 13.14 -8.34
N GLU A 34 -6.85 12.71 -8.19
CA GLU A 34 -6.16 11.82 -9.12
C GLU A 34 -6.46 10.35 -8.77
N TYR A 35 -7.74 9.96 -8.93
CA TYR A 35 -8.24 8.69 -8.40
C TYR A 35 -7.62 7.45 -9.05
N LYS A 36 -7.32 7.49 -10.36
CA LYS A 36 -6.63 6.39 -11.05
C LYS A 36 -5.25 6.16 -10.44
N LYS A 37 -4.50 7.26 -10.23
CA LYS A 37 -3.16 7.19 -9.63
C LYS A 37 -3.19 6.70 -8.19
N THR A 38 -4.20 7.14 -7.44
CA THR A 38 -4.45 6.64 -6.09
C THR A 38 -4.61 5.12 -6.07
N LEU A 39 -5.43 4.56 -6.97
CA LEU A 39 -5.64 3.10 -7.07
C LEU A 39 -4.36 2.36 -7.48
N GLU A 40 -3.58 2.88 -8.43
CA GLU A 40 -2.28 2.30 -8.81
C GLU A 40 -1.32 2.20 -7.62
N LEU A 41 -1.20 3.28 -6.83
CA LEU A 41 -0.31 3.33 -5.68
C LEU A 41 -0.76 2.38 -4.57
N LEU A 42 -2.06 2.31 -4.29
CA LEU A 42 -2.60 1.35 -3.32
C LEU A 42 -2.35 -0.11 -3.76
N ASN A 43 -2.46 -0.41 -5.05
CA ASN A 43 -2.13 -1.74 -5.56
C ASN A 43 -0.64 -2.08 -5.42
N GLN A 44 0.25 -1.10 -5.65
CA GLN A 44 1.69 -1.29 -5.41
C GLN A 44 2.00 -1.48 -3.93
N ALA A 45 1.36 -0.70 -3.04
CA ALA A 45 1.52 -0.82 -1.60
C ALA A 45 1.10 -2.21 -1.10
N TYR A 46 -0.06 -2.70 -1.58
CA TYR A 46 -0.55 -4.05 -1.30
C TYR A 46 0.51 -5.12 -1.61
N ALA A 47 1.10 -5.07 -2.80
CA ALA A 47 2.14 -6.01 -3.20
C ALA A 47 3.41 -5.91 -2.34
N MET A 48 3.77 -4.71 -1.85
CA MET A 48 4.88 -4.57 -0.91
C MET A 48 4.56 -5.22 0.44
N TYR A 49 3.38 -4.98 1.00
CA TYR A 49 2.98 -5.60 2.26
C TYR A 49 2.92 -7.13 2.18
N GLN A 50 2.47 -7.70 1.05
CA GLN A 50 2.53 -9.14 0.83
C GLN A 50 3.97 -9.68 0.86
N LYS A 51 4.92 -8.99 0.21
CA LYS A 51 6.34 -9.36 0.23
C LYS A 51 6.98 -9.23 1.62
N GLY A 52 6.51 -8.27 2.41
CA GLY A 52 6.92 -8.07 3.81
C GLY A 52 6.15 -8.93 4.82
N ASN A 53 5.26 -9.83 4.37
CA ASN A 53 4.38 -10.61 5.25
C ASN A 53 3.55 -9.75 6.24
N CYS A 54 3.22 -8.51 5.85
CA CYS A 54 2.44 -7.54 6.63
C CYS A 54 0.94 -7.71 6.31
N VAL A 55 0.34 -8.80 6.79
CA VAL A 55 -1.02 -9.23 6.40
C VAL A 55 -2.09 -8.18 6.72
N GLU A 56 -2.03 -7.57 7.90
CA GLU A 56 -3.01 -6.56 8.32
C GLU A 56 -2.96 -5.30 7.43
N ASP A 57 -1.76 -4.84 7.10
CA ASP A 57 -1.56 -3.65 6.27
C ASP A 57 -2.00 -3.91 4.83
N ALA A 58 -1.75 -5.12 4.32
CA ALA A 58 -2.24 -5.56 3.01
C ALA A 58 -3.78 -5.53 2.96
N GLU A 59 -4.47 -6.10 3.96
CA GLU A 59 -5.93 -6.13 3.98
C GLU A 59 -6.54 -4.73 4.10
N LYS A 60 -6.01 -3.87 4.98
CA LYS A 60 -6.42 -2.46 5.10
C LYS A 60 -6.26 -1.72 3.77
N THR A 61 -5.15 -1.95 3.07
CA THR A 61 -4.86 -1.33 1.77
C THR A 61 -5.84 -1.80 0.69
N LYS A 62 -6.14 -3.11 0.66
CA LYS A 62 -7.12 -3.70 -0.26
C LYS A 62 -8.52 -3.13 -0.02
N GLN A 63 -8.96 -3.02 1.23
CA GLN A 63 -10.24 -2.40 1.57
C GLN A 63 -10.31 -0.95 1.11
N LYS A 64 -9.23 -0.18 1.32
CA LYS A 64 -9.16 1.22 0.86
C LYS A 64 -9.27 1.32 -0.65
N PHE A 65 -8.59 0.44 -1.39
CA PHE A 65 -8.66 0.36 -2.85
C PHE A 65 -10.12 0.12 -3.30
N ILE A 66 -10.81 -0.86 -2.71
CA ILE A 66 -12.20 -1.18 -3.05
C ILE A 66 -13.11 0.03 -2.78
N GLN A 67 -13.01 0.65 -1.61
CA GLN A 67 -13.81 1.83 -1.25
C GLN A 67 -13.65 2.97 -2.26
N ILE A 68 -12.41 3.28 -2.67
CA ILE A 68 -12.15 4.34 -3.65
C ILE A 68 -12.69 3.96 -5.02
N LYS A 69 -12.49 2.70 -5.43
CA LYS A 69 -13.00 2.19 -6.71
C LYS A 69 -14.52 2.29 -6.77
N GLU A 70 -15.21 1.86 -5.71
CA GLU A 70 -16.67 1.94 -5.62
C GLU A 70 -17.17 3.37 -5.59
N LYS A 71 -16.50 4.26 -4.84
CA LYS A 71 -16.93 5.65 -4.68
C LYS A 71 -16.79 6.47 -5.98
N TYR A 72 -15.74 6.25 -6.76
CA TYR A 72 -15.40 7.14 -7.88
C TYR A 72 -15.49 6.50 -9.27
N PHE A 73 -15.57 5.18 -9.37
CA PHE A 73 -15.57 4.46 -10.65
C PHE A 73 -16.78 3.53 -10.85
N LYS A 74 -17.65 3.37 -9.85
CA LYS A 74 -18.89 2.61 -10.05
C LYS A 74 -19.86 3.45 -10.91
N PRO A 75 -20.40 2.90 -12.01
CA PRO A 75 -21.41 3.60 -12.79
C PRO A 75 -22.63 3.89 -11.91
N LYS A 76 -23.16 5.11 -11.99
CA LYS A 76 -24.46 5.43 -11.39
C LYS A 76 -25.53 4.73 -12.24
N SER A 77 -26.17 3.73 -11.64
CA SER A 77 -27.37 3.09 -12.18
C SER A 77 -28.51 4.10 -12.36
#